data_AF-A0A4Z2EEI6-F1
#
_entry.id   AF-A0A4Z2EEI6-F1
#
_cell.length_a   1.000
_cell.length_b   1.000
_cell.length_c   1.000
_cell.angle_alpha   90.00
_cell.angle_beta   90.00
_cell.angle_gamma   90.00
#
_symmetry.space_group_name_H-M   'P 1'
#
loop_
_entity.id
_entity.type
_entity.pdbx_description
1 polymer ?
#
loop_
_entity_poly.entity_id
_entity_poly.type
_entity_poly.pdbx_seq_one_letter_code
_entity_poly.pdbx_strand_id
1 'polypeptide(L)'
;MSVAEMTQKTKQKEKYMKNVCAVSNFVQVLLLQGYGFDERSLPDVSFQKKAGGASVGWALGCMLTLSSLVPAERLGVMKALPPGPWAGLLFLFVALLLAALGYLVMLYRTTRCKEDVV
;
A
#
# COMPACT_ATOMS: atom_id res chain seq x y z
N MET A 1 -2.04 -31.61 36.32
CA MET A 1 -0.96 -31.96 35.38
C MET A 1 0.35 -31.44 35.95
N SER A 2 1.32 -32.31 36.22
CA SER A 2 2.59 -31.89 36.81
C SER A 2 3.55 -31.32 35.75
N VAL A 3 4.52 -30.50 36.18
CA VAL A 3 5.52 -29.91 35.26
C VAL A 3 6.36 -31.00 34.58
N ALA A 4 6.63 -32.11 35.27
CA ALA A 4 7.36 -33.25 34.73
C ALA A 4 6.60 -33.92 33.57
N GLU A 5 5.29 -34.13 33.73
CA GLU A 5 4.42 -34.69 32.69
C GLU A 5 4.37 -33.79 31.43
N MET A 6 4.27 -32.46 31.62
CA MET A 6 4.24 -31.50 30.50
C MET A 6 5.57 -31.49 29.73
N THR A 7 6.68 -31.51 30.45
CA THR A 7 8.05 -31.52 29.88
C THR A 7 8.26 -32.79 29.05
N GLN A 8 7.81 -33.95 29.55
CA GLN A 8 7.88 -35.22 28.82
C GLN A 8 7.07 -35.18 27.52
N LYS A 9 5.84 -34.65 27.56
CA LYS A 9 4.96 -34.59 26.38
C LYS A 9 5.45 -33.61 25.31
N THR A 10 5.95 -32.44 25.72
CA THR A 10 6.29 -31.35 24.79
C THR A 10 7.76 -31.33 24.38
N LYS A 11 8.63 -32.11 25.05
CA LYS A 11 10.09 -32.05 24.91
C LYS A 11 10.67 -30.64 25.13
N GLN A 12 9.92 -29.76 25.81
CA GLN A 12 10.36 -28.40 26.12
C GLN A 12 11.11 -28.35 27.44
N LYS A 13 11.96 -27.32 27.60
CA LYS A 13 12.73 -27.13 28.83
C LYS A 13 11.80 -26.78 29.99
N GLU A 14 12.07 -27.34 31.17
CA GLU A 14 11.26 -27.14 32.39
C GLU A 14 11.06 -25.65 32.74
N LYS A 15 12.07 -24.81 32.45
CA LYS A 15 12.00 -23.35 32.64
C LYS A 15 10.82 -22.71 31.90
N TYR A 16 10.46 -23.21 30.72
CA TYR A 16 9.31 -22.72 29.98
C TYR A 16 8.01 -23.26 30.58
N MET A 17 7.97 -24.56 30.90
CA MET A 17 6.78 -25.25 31.42
C MET A 17 6.30 -24.67 32.76
N LYS A 18 7.22 -24.22 33.63
CA LYS A 18 6.88 -23.57 34.90
C LYS A 18 5.99 -22.33 34.74
N ASN A 19 6.18 -21.58 33.65
CA ASN A 19 5.49 -20.31 33.44
C ASN A 19 4.28 -20.42 32.52
N VAL A 20 4.06 -21.58 31.88
CA VAL A 20 2.97 -21.75 30.90
C VAL A 20 1.61 -21.40 31.52
N CYS A 21 1.30 -21.92 32.71
CA CYS A 21 0.01 -21.66 33.35
C CYS A 21 -0.23 -20.16 33.60
N ALA A 22 0.74 -19.48 34.20
CA ALA A 22 0.64 -18.06 34.52
C ALA A 22 0.55 -17.19 33.24
N VAL A 23 1.38 -17.49 32.23
CA VAL A 23 1.40 -16.74 30.96
C VAL A 23 0.13 -16.99 30.15
N SER A 24 -0.37 -18.22 30.09
CA SER A 24 -1.62 -18.54 29.39
C SER A 24 -2.81 -17.82 30.01
N ASN A 25 -2.91 -17.82 31.35
CA ASN A 25 -3.97 -17.08 32.03
C ASN A 25 -3.84 -15.57 31.81
N PHE A 26 -2.62 -15.04 31.87
CA PHE A 26 -2.36 -13.63 31.58
C PHE A 26 -2.80 -13.25 30.16
N VAL A 27 -2.44 -14.03 29.14
CA VAL A 27 -2.84 -13.77 27.75
C VAL A 27 -4.36 -13.86 27.58
N GLN A 28 -5.02 -14.81 28.24
CA GLN A 28 -6.48 -14.94 28.20
C GLN A 28 -7.16 -13.69 28.77
N VAL A 29 -6.75 -13.24 29.97
CA VAL A 29 -7.28 -12.03 30.59
C VAL A 29 -6.96 -10.79 29.74
N LEU A 30 -5.75 -10.71 29.17
CA LEU A 30 -5.35 -9.61 28.31
C LEU A 30 -6.26 -9.51 27.07
N LEU A 31 -6.57 -10.63 26.41
CA LEU A 31 -7.43 -10.66 25.23
C LEU A 31 -8.88 -10.35 25.58
N LEU A 32 -9.45 -11.05 26.56
CA LEU A 32 -10.89 -10.93 26.88
C LEU A 32 -11.22 -9.66 27.66
N GLN A 33 -10.43 -9.31 28.68
CA GLN A 33 -10.71 -8.16 29.56
C GLN A 33 -9.92 -6.91 29.18
N GLY A 34 -8.68 -7.07 28.70
CA GLY A 34 -7.83 -5.94 28.33
C GLY A 34 -8.18 -5.34 26.97
N TYR A 35 -8.26 -6.19 25.94
CA TYR A 35 -8.56 -5.78 24.57
C TYR A 35 -10.04 -5.91 24.20
N GLY A 36 -10.86 -6.57 25.03
CA GLY A 36 -12.30 -6.71 24.81
C GLY A 36 -12.66 -7.66 23.66
N PHE A 37 -11.85 -8.70 23.42
CA PHE A 37 -12.24 -9.76 22.49
C PHE A 37 -13.37 -10.62 23.10
N ASP A 38 -14.33 -11.00 22.27
CA ASP A 38 -15.46 -11.86 22.62
C ASP A 38 -15.36 -13.19 21.86
N GLU A 39 -16.20 -14.17 22.20
CA GLU A 39 -16.29 -15.48 21.52
C GLU A 39 -16.50 -15.38 20.00
N ARG A 40 -17.03 -14.25 19.51
CA ARG A 40 -17.22 -14.00 18.07
C ARG A 40 -16.00 -13.41 17.37
N SER A 41 -15.17 -12.64 18.07
CA SER A 41 -14.00 -11.96 17.48
C SER A 41 -12.69 -12.71 17.75
N LEU A 42 -12.64 -13.56 18.77
CA LEU A 42 -11.51 -14.43 19.06
C LEU A 42 -11.13 -15.37 17.89
N PRO A 43 -12.09 -15.95 17.13
CA PRO A 43 -11.78 -16.80 15.97
C PRO A 43 -11.05 -16.07 14.83
N ASP A 44 -11.17 -14.74 14.74
CA ASP A 44 -10.47 -13.94 13.74
C ASP A 44 -9.00 -13.69 14.09
N VAL A 45 -8.58 -14.01 15.33
CA VAL A 45 -7.21 -13.82 15.80
C VAL A 45 -6.35 -15.05 15.48
N SER A 46 -5.40 -14.89 14.55
CA SER A 46 -4.44 -15.94 14.22
C SER A 46 -3.10 -15.76 14.95
N PHE A 47 -2.66 -16.77 15.70
CA PHE A 47 -1.36 -16.76 16.37
C PHE A 47 -0.27 -17.34 15.45
N GLN A 48 0.48 -16.47 14.77
CA GLN A 48 1.58 -16.86 13.88
C GLN A 48 2.90 -16.18 14.24
N LYS A 49 4.00 -16.93 14.15
CA LYS A 49 5.36 -16.42 14.41
C LYS A 49 6.10 -15.99 13.13
N LYS A 50 5.67 -16.50 11.97
CA LYS A 50 6.32 -16.25 10.67
C LYS A 50 5.28 -15.97 9.60
N ALA A 51 5.62 -15.10 8.66
CA ALA A 51 4.82 -14.78 7.48
C ALA A 51 5.77 -14.60 6.28
N GLY A 52 5.48 -15.21 5.13
CA GLY A 52 6.29 -15.06 3.91
C GLY A 52 7.77 -15.43 4.09
N GLY A 53 8.10 -16.37 4.99
CA GLY A 53 9.48 -16.76 5.29
C GLY A 53 10.22 -15.89 6.33
N ALA A 54 9.70 -14.70 6.65
CA ALA A 54 10.24 -13.81 7.68
C ALA A 54 9.56 -14.01 9.05
N SER A 55 10.27 -13.69 10.13
CA SER A 55 9.66 -13.62 11.46
C SER A 55 8.78 -12.38 11.60
N VAL A 56 7.56 -12.55 12.10
CA VAL A 56 6.65 -11.43 12.35
C VAL A 56 7.18 -10.61 13.53
N GLY A 57 7.41 -9.32 13.31
CA GLY A 57 7.89 -8.39 14.33
C GLY A 57 8.26 -7.01 13.78
N TRP A 58 8.50 -6.07 14.69
CA TRP A 58 8.81 -4.67 14.40
C TRP A 58 10.12 -4.46 13.62
N ALA A 59 11.06 -5.40 13.72
CA ALA A 59 12.37 -5.29 13.10
C ALA A 59 12.28 -5.13 11.57
N LEU A 60 11.40 -5.90 10.92
CA LEU A 60 11.24 -5.82 9.46
C LEU A 60 10.64 -4.47 9.04
N GLY A 61 9.63 -3.98 9.76
CA GLY A 61 9.06 -2.65 9.52
C GLY A 61 10.09 -1.53 9.73
N CYS A 62 10.92 -1.64 10.77
CA CYS A 62 12.00 -0.69 11.03
C CYS A 62 13.00 -0.66 9.86
N MET A 63 13.45 -1.82 9.38
CA MET A 63 14.32 -1.90 8.20
C MET A 63 13.68 -1.27 6.96
N LEU A 64 12.40 -1.50 6.74
CA LEU A 64 11.65 -0.94 5.60
C LEU A 64 11.52 0.58 5.67
N THR A 65 11.28 1.14 6.86
CA THR A 65 11.23 2.59 7.06
C THR A 65 12.61 3.23 6.85
N LEU A 66 13.67 2.64 7.40
CA LEU A 66 15.03 3.18 7.24
C LEU A 66 15.52 3.12 5.78
N SER A 67 15.09 2.11 5.03
CA SER A 67 15.50 1.92 3.63
C SER A 67 14.62 2.67 2.62
N SER A 68 13.57 3.38 3.06
CA SER A 68 12.58 4.03 2.18
C SER A 68 11.98 3.10 1.11
N LEU A 69 12.00 1.78 1.37
CA LEU A 69 11.52 0.75 0.44
C LEU A 69 9.99 0.69 0.39
N VAL A 70 9.29 1.32 1.34
CA VAL A 70 7.83 1.48 1.31
C VAL A 70 7.52 2.84 0.70
N PRO A 71 7.17 2.90 -0.59
CA PRO A 71 6.82 4.15 -1.23
C PRO A 71 5.54 4.69 -0.59
N ALA A 72 5.55 5.97 -0.20
CA ALA A 72 4.40 6.66 0.40
C ALA A 72 3.20 6.75 -0.56
N GLU A 73 3.45 6.58 -1.86
CA GLU A 73 2.46 6.61 -2.93
C GLU A 73 2.56 5.32 -3.75
N ARG A 74 1.43 4.83 -4.27
CA ARG A 74 1.49 3.78 -5.28
C ARG A 74 2.29 4.34 -6.46
N LEU A 75 3.28 3.57 -6.95
CA LEU A 75 4.04 3.90 -8.16
C LEU A 75 3.16 4.27 -9.38
N GLY A 76 1.88 3.88 -9.36
CA GLY A 76 0.86 4.31 -10.33
C GLY A 76 0.47 5.79 -10.25
N VAL A 77 0.44 6.42 -9.06
CA VAL A 77 0.12 7.85 -8.90
C VAL A 77 1.24 8.72 -9.48
N MET A 78 2.50 8.32 -9.28
CA MET A 78 3.66 8.91 -9.95
C MET A 78 3.59 8.84 -11.49
N LYS A 79 2.78 7.92 -12.04
CA LYS A 79 2.63 7.70 -13.49
C LYS A 79 1.30 8.17 -14.06
N ALA A 80 0.36 8.65 -13.25
CA ALA A 80 -1.03 8.79 -13.66
C ALA A 80 -1.45 10.25 -13.84
N LEU A 81 -1.06 10.85 -14.96
CA LEU A 81 -2.14 11.37 -15.78
C LEU A 81 -2.70 10.16 -16.54
N PRO A 82 -3.96 9.74 -16.31
CA PRO A 82 -4.50 8.58 -17.00
C PRO A 82 -4.38 8.77 -18.53
N PRO A 83 -4.12 7.69 -19.29
CA PRO A 83 -3.88 7.78 -20.73
C PRO A 83 -5.06 8.40 -21.50
N GLY A 84 -6.28 8.35 -20.95
CA GLY A 84 -7.48 8.95 -21.54
C GLY A 84 -7.39 10.49 -21.65
N PRO A 85 -7.37 11.24 -20.54
CA PRO A 85 -7.29 12.70 -20.58
C PRO A 85 -6.06 13.26 -21.32
N TRP A 86 -4.94 12.53 -21.34
CA TRP A 86 -3.74 12.96 -22.05
C TRP A 86 -3.91 12.95 -23.57
N ALA A 87 -4.60 11.94 -24.10
CA ALA A 87 -4.94 11.87 -25.53
C ALA A 87 -5.90 12.99 -25.95
N GLY A 88 -6.89 13.31 -25.11
CA GLY A 88 -7.81 14.43 -25.35
C GLY A 88 -7.09 15.79 -25.38
N LEU A 89 -6.17 16.01 -24.45
CA LEU A 89 -5.39 17.25 -24.38
C LEU A 89 -4.49 17.43 -25.61
N LEU A 90 -3.83 16.35 -26.06
CA LEU A 90 -3.01 16.36 -27.28
C LEU A 90 -3.85 16.65 -28.53
N PHE A 91 -5.03 16.03 -28.65
CA PHE A 91 -5.93 16.25 -29.78
C PHE A 91 -6.40 17.71 -29.83
N LEU A 92 -6.82 18.27 -28.70
CA LEU A 92 -7.23 19.68 -28.60
C LEU A 92 -6.10 20.62 -29.03
N PHE A 93 -4.88 20.35 -28.57
CA PHE A 93 -3.71 21.18 -28.90
C PHE A 93 -3.40 21.16 -30.41
N VAL A 94 -3.44 19.98 -31.04
CA VAL A 94 -3.23 19.85 -32.49
C VAL A 94 -4.33 20.57 -33.29
N ALA A 95 -5.60 20.42 -32.89
CA ALA A 95 -6.71 21.10 -33.54
C ALA A 95 -6.58 22.63 -33.45
N LEU A 96 -6.17 23.15 -32.30
CA LEU A 96 -5.95 24.58 -32.10
C LEU A 96 -4.83 25.13 -32.99
N LEU A 97 -3.72 24.39 -33.11
CA LEU A 97 -2.60 24.76 -33.98
C LEU A 97 -3.00 24.80 -35.46
N LEU A 98 -3.78 23.81 -35.92
CA LEU A 98 -4.28 23.79 -37.31
C LEU A 98 -5.24 24.96 -37.58
N ALA A 99 -6.12 25.28 -36.63
CA ALA A 99 -7.02 26.42 -36.75
C ALA A 99 -6.24 27.75 -36.80
N ALA A 100 -5.23 27.91 -35.94
CA ALA A 100 -4.38 29.10 -35.92
C ALA A 100 -3.58 29.24 -37.22
N LEU A 101 -2.98 28.16 -37.73
CA LEU A 101 -2.27 28.16 -39.01
C LEU A 101 -3.21 28.47 -40.18
N GLY A 102 -4.41 27.86 -40.20
CA GLY A 102 -5.42 28.14 -41.21
C GLY A 102 -5.87 29.62 -41.20
N TYR A 103 -6.08 30.18 -40.01
CA TYR A 103 -6.40 31.59 -39.84
C TYR A 103 -5.26 32.50 -40.31
N LEU A 104 -4.01 32.20 -39.96
CA LEU A 104 -2.83 32.94 -40.41
C LEU A 104 -2.69 32.90 -41.94
N VAL A 105 -2.91 31.74 -42.56
CA VAL A 105 -2.87 31.59 -44.02
C VAL A 105 -4.02 32.36 -44.69
N MET A 106 -5.23 32.33 -44.12
CA MET A 106 -6.38 33.12 -44.60
C MET A 106 -6.12 34.63 -44.50
N LEU A 107 -5.55 35.10 -43.38
CA LEU A 107 -5.14 36.48 -43.23
C LEU A 107 -4.07 36.85 -44.26
N TYR A 108 -3.04 36.02 -44.41
CA TYR A 108 -1.99 36.25 -45.41
C TYR A 108 -2.53 36.30 -46.85
N ARG A 109 -3.50 35.44 -47.18
CA ARG A 109 -4.17 35.43 -48.49
C ARG A 109 -5.04 36.65 -48.72
N THR A 110 -5.79 37.08 -47.70
CA THR A 110 -6.63 38.29 -47.79
C THR A 110 -5.80 39.57 -47.82
N THR A 111 -4.67 39.64 -47.13
CA THR A 111 -3.73 40.78 -47.24
C THR A 111 -3.06 40.82 -48.62
N ARG A 112 -2.59 39.68 -49.13
CA ARG A 112 -1.99 39.58 -50.48
C ARG A 112 -2.99 39.93 -51.59
N CYS A 113 -4.20 39.39 -51.52
CA CYS A 113 -5.24 39.69 -52.50
C CYS A 113 -5.71 41.17 -52.44
N LYS A 114 -5.40 41.89 -51.35
CA LYS A 114 -5.66 43.34 -51.24
C LYS A 114 -4.53 44.18 -51.81
N GLU A 115 -3.29 43.67 -51.83
CA GLU A 115 -2.15 44.28 -52.54
C GLU A 115 -2.25 44.12 -54.07
N ASP A 116 -2.85 43.04 -54.58
CA ASP A 116 -3.04 42.83 -56.02
C ASP A 116 -4.18 43.67 -56.64
N VAL A 117 -4.91 44.45 -55.83
CA VAL A 117 -6.09 45.25 -56.25
C VAL A 117 -5.89 46.76 -56.04
N VAL A 118 -4.74 47.20 -55.52
CA VAL A 118 -4.37 48.63 -55.38
C VAL A 118 -3.40 49.06 -56.47
#